data_AF-A0A7Y7A9M2-F1
#
_entry.id   AF-A0A7Y7A9M2-F1
#
_cell.length_a   1.000
_cell.length_b   1.000
_cell.length_c   1.000
_cell.angle_alpha   90.00
_cell.angle_beta   90.00
_cell.angle_gamma   90.00
#
_symmetry.space_group_name_H-M   'P 1'
#
loop_
_entity.id
_entity.type
_entity.pdbx_description
1 polymer ?
#
loop_
_entity_poly.entity_id
_entity_poly.type
_entity_poly.pdbx_seq_one_letter_code
_entity_poly.pdbx_strand_id
1 'polypeptide(L)'
;MHEGMSVGIGLYWPLMIGGATLYSSFPVDLVLWIMVGAYGAMALFAVVTLPVEFDASRRALAWIKDSGTATVQEYEMSKDALKWAAMTYVVAALAAITSLVIVLVQLLGRRD
;
A
#
# COMPACT_ATOMS: atom_id res chain seq x y z
N MET A 1 -31.14 5.83 -24.10
CA MET A 1 -30.49 6.48 -22.93
C MET A 1 -31.20 6.20 -21.59
N HIS A 2 -32.45 5.68 -21.58
CA HIS A 2 -33.18 5.41 -20.33
C HIS A 2 -32.81 4.10 -19.61
N GLU A 3 -32.30 3.09 -20.30
CA GLU A 3 -32.01 1.78 -19.70
C GLU A 3 -30.74 1.78 -18.83
N GLY A 4 -29.68 2.52 -19.20
CA GLY A 4 -28.45 2.59 -18.42
C GLY A 4 -28.60 3.28 -17.06
N MET A 5 -29.55 4.21 -16.94
CA MET A 5 -29.84 4.93 -15.70
C MET A 5 -30.68 4.09 -14.73
N SER A 6 -31.56 3.22 -15.25
CA SER A 6 -32.36 2.26 -14.48
C SER A 6 -31.50 1.15 -13.86
N VAL A 7 -30.52 0.63 -14.59
CA VAL A 7 -29.58 -0.38 -14.07
C VAL A 7 -28.69 0.19 -12.96
N GLY A 8 -28.21 1.43 -13.11
CA GLY A 8 -27.43 2.11 -12.07
C GLY A 8 -28.20 2.34 -10.76
N ILE A 9 -29.47 2.76 -10.84
CA ILE A 9 -30.34 2.94 -9.68
C ILE A 9 -30.79 1.59 -9.10
N GLY A 10 -30.99 0.57 -9.95
CA GLY A 10 -31.36 -0.78 -9.54
C GLY A 10 -30.25 -1.52 -8.80
N LEU A 11 -28.98 -1.23 -9.10
CA LEU A 11 -27.82 -1.80 -8.41
C LEU A 11 -27.49 -1.07 -7.10
N TYR A 12 -27.85 0.21 -6.97
CA TYR A 12 -27.59 1.02 -5.78
C TYR A 12 -28.21 0.43 -4.51
N TRP A 13 -29.49 0.04 -4.56
CA TRP A 13 -30.21 -0.49 -3.39
C TRP A 13 -29.62 -1.82 -2.87
N PRO A 14 -29.36 -2.83 -3.73
CA PRO A 14 -28.68 -4.05 -3.31
C PRO A 14 -27.29 -3.81 -2.73
N LEU A 15 -26.49 -2.89 -3.29
CA LEU A 15 -25.15 -2.60 -2.77
C LEU A 15 -25.20 -1.96 -1.38
N MET A 16 -26.12 -1.00 -1.17
CA MET A 16 -26.30 -0.35 0.13
C MET A 16 -26.81 -1.32 1.20
N ILE A 17 -27.80 -2.14 0.86
CA ILE A 17 -28.34 -3.15 1.78
C ILE A 17 -27.28 -4.21 2.08
N GLY A 18 -26.57 -4.71 1.07
CA GLY A 18 -25.51 -5.69 1.23
C GLY A 18 -24.34 -5.18 2.08
N GLY A 19 -23.94 -3.91 1.90
CA GLY A 19 -22.93 -3.27 2.76
C GLY A 19 -23.40 -3.13 4.21
N ALA A 20 -24.66 -2.71 4.41
CA ALA A 20 -25.23 -2.54 5.75
C ALA A 20 -25.41 -3.88 6.49
N THR A 21 -25.85 -4.94 5.80
CA THR A 21 -26.00 -6.26 6.41
C THR A 21 -24.65 -6.90 6.72
N LEU A 22 -23.65 -6.71 5.86
CA LEU A 22 -22.29 -7.17 6.14
C LEU A 22 -21.70 -6.44 7.35
N TYR A 23 -21.89 -5.12 7.43
CA TYR A 23 -21.44 -4.30 8.55
C TYR A 23 -22.09 -4.71 9.88
N SER A 24 -23.38 -5.06 9.88
CA SER A 24 -24.07 -5.52 11.10
C SER A 24 -23.79 -6.97 11.47
N SER A 25 -23.28 -7.78 10.54
CA SER A 25 -23.00 -9.21 10.76
C SER A 25 -21.71 -9.46 11.55
N PHE A 26 -20.78 -8.51 11.59
CA PHE A 26 -19.49 -8.67 12.25
C PHE A 26 -19.28 -7.64 13.37
N PRO A 27 -18.65 -8.02 14.50
CA PRO A 27 -18.26 -7.07 15.53
C PRO A 27 -17.19 -6.12 14.98
N VAL A 28 -17.56 -4.86 14.76
CA VAL A 28 -16.72 -3.81 14.15
C VAL A 28 -15.38 -3.66 14.89
N ASP A 29 -15.38 -3.74 16.21
CA ASP A 29 -14.17 -3.57 17.00
C ASP A 29 -13.15 -4.69 16.77
N LEU A 30 -13.62 -5.93 16.56
CA LEU A 30 -12.76 -7.06 16.20
C LEU A 30 -12.15 -6.85 14.81
N VAL A 31 -12.93 -6.36 13.85
CA VAL A 31 -12.45 -6.05 12.50
C VAL A 31 -11.36 -4.98 12.56
N LEU A 32 -11.58 -3.90 13.34
CA LEU A 32 -10.59 -2.84 13.51
C LEU A 32 -9.28 -3.35 14.15
N TRP A 33 -9.35 -4.22 15.15
CA TRP A 33 -8.15 -4.85 15.73
C TRP A 33 -7.39 -5.71 14.73
N ILE A 34 -8.10 -6.48 13.90
CA ILE A 34 -7.47 -7.24 12.82
C ILE A 34 -6.79 -6.28 11.83
N MET A 35 -7.43 -5.17 11.46
CA MET A 35 -6.84 -4.16 10.57
C MET A 35 -5.59 -3.51 11.18
N VAL A 36 -5.59 -3.21 12.49
CA VAL A 36 -4.38 -2.73 13.20
C VAL A 36 -3.26 -3.73 13.10
N GLY A 37 -3.52 -5.02 13.37
CA GLY A 37 -2.52 -6.08 13.27
C GLY A 37 -1.99 -6.24 11.84
N ALA A 38 -2.87 -6.23 10.84
CA ALA A 38 -2.52 -6.39 9.44
C ALA A 38 -1.68 -5.21 8.92
N TYR A 39 -2.15 -3.96 9.10
CA TYR A 39 -1.39 -2.79 8.69
C TYR A 39 -0.10 -2.62 9.50
N GLY A 40 -0.11 -2.99 10.77
CA GLY A 40 1.09 -3.02 11.61
C GLY A 40 2.15 -3.98 11.06
N ALA A 41 1.75 -5.21 10.71
CA ALA A 41 2.64 -6.19 10.10
C ALA A 41 3.16 -5.71 8.73
N MET A 42 2.30 -5.14 7.89
CA MET A 42 2.70 -4.59 6.58
C MET A 42 3.68 -3.41 6.73
N ALA A 43 3.39 -2.47 7.63
CA ALA A 43 4.25 -1.32 7.89
C ALA A 43 5.61 -1.76 8.44
N LEU A 44 5.62 -2.68 9.41
CA LEU A 44 6.85 -3.24 9.96
C LEU A 44 7.67 -3.92 8.87
N PHE A 45 7.05 -4.78 8.07
CA PHE A 45 7.72 -5.46 6.97
C PHE A 45 8.34 -4.45 6.00
N ALA A 46 7.57 -3.47 5.53
CA ALA A 46 8.05 -2.46 4.58
C ALA A 46 9.19 -1.59 5.16
N VAL A 47 9.11 -1.21 6.43
CA VAL A 47 10.17 -0.42 7.10
C VAL A 47 11.44 -1.25 7.30
N VAL A 48 11.31 -2.53 7.64
CA VAL A 48 12.46 -3.42 7.87
C VAL A 48 13.15 -3.81 6.56
N THR A 49 12.43 -3.95 5.44
CA THR A 49 13.03 -4.30 4.14
C THR A 49 13.59 -3.10 3.40
N LEU A 50 13.10 -1.89 3.68
CA LEU A 50 13.56 -0.67 3.01
C LEU A 50 15.09 -0.45 3.01
N PRO A 51 15.85 -0.70 4.11
CA PRO A 51 17.30 -0.62 4.10
C PRO A 51 17.98 -1.60 3.13
N VAL A 52 17.48 -2.83 3.00
CA VAL A 52 18.09 -3.84 2.11
C VAL A 52 17.85 -3.50 0.65
N GLU A 53 16.70 -2.91 0.32
CA GLU A 53 16.39 -2.47 -1.05
C GLU A 53 17.31 -1.31 -1.48
N PHE A 54 17.54 -0.33 -0.59
CA PHE A 54 18.50 0.74 -0.86
C PHE A 54 19.94 0.22 -0.96
N ASP A 55 20.30 -0.80 -0.19
CA ASP A 55 21.62 -1.43 -0.29
C ASP A 55 21.80 -2.20 -1.60
N ALA A 56 20.79 -2.97 -2.00
CA ALA A 56 20.77 -3.68 -3.27
C ALA A 56 20.93 -2.72 -4.45
N SER A 57 20.19 -1.60 -4.46
CA SER A 57 20.31 -0.59 -5.53
C SER A 57 21.72 0.02 -5.61
N ARG A 58 22.36 0.31 -4.46
CA ARG A 58 23.75 0.82 -4.44
C ARG A 58 24.75 -0.21 -4.95
N ARG A 59 24.64 -1.46 -4.52
CA ARG A 59 25.52 -2.55 -4.96
C ARG A 59 25.36 -2.85 -6.45
N ALA A 60 24.12 -2.83 -6.95
CA ALA A 60 23.84 -2.98 -8.37
C ALA A 60 24.50 -1.87 -9.20
N LEU A 61 24.43 -0.61 -8.76
CA LEU A 61 25.08 0.51 -9.46
C LEU A 61 26.60 0.40 -9.47
N ALA A 62 27.20 0.00 -8.35
CA ALA A 62 28.63 -0.23 -8.28
C ALA A 62 29.07 -1.35 -9.25
N TRP A 63 28.30 -2.44 -9.31
CA TRP A 63 28.56 -3.53 -10.24
C TRP A 63 28.43 -3.10 -11.71
N ILE A 64 27.39 -2.34 -12.07
CA ILE A 64 27.21 -1.84 -13.45
C ILE A 64 28.41 -0.98 -13.86
N LYS A 65 28.89 -0.11 -12.97
CA LYS A 65 30.04 0.76 -13.22
C LYS A 65 31.34 -0.03 -13.43
N ASP A 66 31.58 -1.05 -12.62
CA ASP A 66 32.84 -1.82 -12.66
C ASP A 66 32.83 -2.93 -13.74
N SER A 67 31.65 -3.41 -14.14
CA SER A 67 31.50 -4.50 -15.10
C SER A 67 31.85 -4.14 -16.55
N GLY A 68 32.00 -2.85 -16.87
CA GLY A 68 32.19 -2.36 -18.25
C GLY A 68 31.03 -2.71 -19.20
N THR A 69 29.88 -3.14 -18.68
CA THR A 69 28.75 -3.66 -19.47
C THR A 69 27.82 -2.55 -19.97
N ALA A 70 27.86 -1.36 -19.36
CA ALA A 70 26.98 -0.24 -19.70
C ALA A 70 27.78 0.98 -20.19
N THR A 71 27.22 1.67 -21.18
CA THR A 71 27.66 3.01 -21.59
C THR A 71 27.34 4.05 -20.52
N VAL A 72 27.92 5.25 -20.64
CA VAL A 72 27.67 6.37 -19.71
C VAL A 72 26.18 6.74 -19.66
N GLN A 73 25.48 6.69 -20.80
CA GLN A 73 24.04 6.97 -20.87
C GLN A 73 23.21 5.87 -20.20
N GLU A 74 23.54 4.60 -20.42
CA GLU A 74 22.84 3.47 -19.78
C GLU A 74 23.07 3.43 -18.26
N TYR A 75 24.23 3.87 -17.78
CA TYR A 75 24.52 4.00 -16.35
C TYR A 75 23.59 5.02 -15.67
N GLU A 76 23.44 6.23 -16.24
CA GLU A 76 22.55 7.24 -15.67
C GLU A 76 21.08 6.79 -15.73
N MET A 77 20.65 6.12 -16.80
CA MET A 77 19.31 5.53 -16.87
C MET A 77 19.10 4.45 -15.80
N SER A 78 20.09 3.58 -15.58
CA SER A 78 20.02 2.51 -14.58
C SER A 78 19.93 3.06 -13.16
N LYS A 79 20.64 4.15 -12.88
CA LYS A 79 20.61 4.86 -11.59
C LYS A 79 19.22 5.40 -11.28
N ASP A 80 18.58 6.03 -12.24
CA ASP A 80 17.21 6.51 -12.06
C ASP A 80 16.24 5.34 -11.87
N ALA A 81 16.34 4.29 -12.69
CA ALA A 81 15.50 3.10 -12.57
C ALA A 81 15.62 2.42 -11.20
N LEU A 82 16.85 2.17 -10.72
CA LEU A 82 17.13 1.54 -9.42
C LEU A 82 16.67 2.40 -8.23
N LYS A 83 16.69 3.73 -8.39
CA LYS A 83 16.15 4.66 -7.40
C LYS A 83 14.62 4.56 -7.35
N TRP A 84 13.94 4.62 -8.49
CA TRP A 84 12.48 4.52 -8.54
C TRP A 84 11.96 3.15 -8.08
N ALA A 85 12.71 2.07 -8.34
CA ALA A 85 12.39 0.74 -7.82
C ALA A 85 12.36 0.72 -6.28
N ALA A 86 13.41 1.24 -5.62
CA ALA A 86 13.46 1.33 -4.16
C ALA A 86 12.37 2.25 -3.58
N MET A 87 11.96 3.29 -4.30
CA MET A 87 10.88 4.19 -3.88
C MET A 87 9.52 3.52 -3.77
N THR A 88 9.26 2.40 -4.47
CA THR A 88 7.99 1.67 -4.34
C THR A 88 7.78 1.14 -2.93
N TYR A 89 8.84 0.70 -2.24
CA TYR A 89 8.80 0.29 -0.84
C TYR A 89 8.59 1.46 0.11
N VAL A 90 9.16 2.63 -0.18
CA VAL A 90 8.92 3.85 0.60
C VAL A 90 7.44 4.22 0.54
N VAL A 91 6.84 4.18 -0.64
CA VAL A 91 5.41 4.44 -0.82
C VAL A 91 4.57 3.40 -0.09
N ALA A 92 4.93 2.12 -0.16
CA ALA A 92 4.25 1.06 0.56
C ALA A 92 4.33 1.25 2.10
N ALA A 93 5.50 1.62 2.63
CA ALA A 93 5.68 1.91 4.05
C ALA A 93 4.82 3.10 4.49
N LEU A 94 4.84 4.20 3.73
CA LEU A 94 4.03 5.39 4.02
C LEU A 94 2.53 5.09 3.96
N ALA A 95 2.08 4.34 2.95
CA ALA A 95 0.69 3.93 2.82
C ALA A 95 0.25 3.06 4.00
N ALA A 96 1.03 2.03 4.34
CA ALA A 96 0.73 1.13 5.45
C ALA A 96 0.70 1.87 6.80
N ILE A 97 1.66 2.77 7.05
CA ILE A 97 1.70 3.60 8.27
C ILE A 97 0.48 4.54 8.32
N THR A 98 0.15 5.20 7.21
CA THR A 98 -1.00 6.11 7.13
C THR A 98 -2.30 5.34 7.40
N SER A 99 -2.50 4.19 6.77
CA SER A 99 -3.65 3.33 7.02
C SER A 99 -3.71 2.85 8.48
N LEU A 100 -2.56 2.47 9.06
CA LEU A 100 -2.48 2.08 10.47
C LEU A 100 -2.94 3.23 11.39
N VAL A 101 -2.44 4.45 11.16
CA VAL A 101 -2.83 5.64 11.94
C VAL A 101 -4.32 5.92 11.81
N ILE A 102 -4.87 5.86 10.59
CA ILE A 102 -6.31 6.05 10.35
C ILE A 102 -7.13 5.06 11.17
N VAL A 103 -6.78 3.77 11.12
CA VAL A 103 -7.51 2.72 11.85
C VAL A 103 -7.34 2.88 13.37
N LEU A 104 -6.16 3.27 13.85
CA LEU A 104 -5.93 3.55 15.27
C LEU A 104 -6.79 4.72 15.78
N VAL A 105 -6.86 5.81 15.02
CA VAL A 105 -7.72 6.96 15.36
C VAL A 105 -9.19 6.54 15.40
N GLN A 106 -9.65 5.76 14.41
CA GLN A 106 -11.02 5.24 14.39
C GLN A 106 -11.31 4.33 15.59
N LEU A 107 -10.37 3.46 15.97
CA LEU A 107 -10.54 2.56 17.10
C LEU A 107 -10.56 3.29 18.44
N LEU A 108 -9.73 4.32 18.60
CA LEU A 108 -9.69 5.13 19.82
C LEU A 108 -10.95 5.98 19.99
N GLY A 109 -11.43 6.62 18.91
CA GLY A 109 -12.65 7.43 18.95
C GLY A 109 -13.95 6.65 19.16
N ARG A 110 -13.91 5.32 19.18
CA ARG A 110 -15.04 4.43 19.50
C ARG A 110 -15.09 3.99 20.96
N ARG A 111 -14.04 4.27 21.73
CA ARG A 111 -13.89 3.82 23.13
C ARG A 111 -14.33 4.85 24.16
N ASP A 112 -14.75 6.02 23.70
CA ASP A 112 -15.43 7.08 24.47
C ASP A 112 -16.94 7.04 24.20
#